data_AF-A0AAV3PT13-F1
#
_entry.id   AF-A0AAV3PT13-F1
#
_cell.length_a   1.000
_cell.length_b   1.000
_cell.length_c   1.000
_cell.angle_alpha   90.00
_cell.angle_beta   90.00
_cell.angle_gamma   90.00
#
_symmetry.space_group_name_H-M   'P 1'
#
loop_
_entity.id
_entity.type
_entity.pdbx_description
1 polymer ?
#
loop_
_entity_poly.entity_id
_entity_poly.type
_entity_poly.pdbx_seq_one_letter_code
_entity_poly.pdbx_strand_id
1 'polypeptide(L)' 'MVHPTLLIPQIKPDTRNWTARITITEDIPTLKCRNGSKLKRYILTDDEGNEIATTIFWSSHMI' A
#
# COMPACT_ATOMS: atom_id res chain seq x y z
N MET A 1 -17.06 14.51 0.20
CA MET A 1 -16.55 14.25 1.57
C MET A 1 -15.03 14.28 1.50
N VAL A 2 -14.37 15.03 2.38
CA VAL A 2 -12.89 15.08 2.45
C VAL A 2 -12.46 14.08 3.51
N HIS A 3 -11.58 13.15 3.14
CA HIS A 3 -11.00 12.17 4.06
C HIS A 3 -9.82 12.80 4.82
N PRO A 4 -9.61 12.44 6.11
CA PRO A 4 -8.44 12.91 6.85
C PRO A 4 -7.15 12.36 6.23
N THR A 5 -6.15 13.23 6.10
CA THR A 5 -4.78 12.81 5.77
C THR A 5 -4.05 12.43 7.04
N LEU A 6 -3.54 11.20 7.11
CA LEU A 6 -2.85 10.64 8.27
C LEU A 6 -1.41 10.28 7.94
N LEU A 7 -0.56 10.35 8.97
CA LEU A 7 0.80 9.79 8.96
C LEU A 7 0.73 8.29 9.24
N ILE A 8 1.77 7.55 8.84
CA ILE A 8 1.80 6.08 8.96
C ILE A 8 1.54 5.62 10.41
N PRO A 9 2.16 6.18 11.46
CA PRO A 9 1.93 5.74 12.84
C PRO A 9 0.51 5.96 13.35
N GLN A 10 -0.28 6.80 12.68
CA GLN A 10 -1.66 7.11 13.07
C GLN A 10 -2.67 6.12 12.45
N ILE A 11 -2.25 5.33 11.47
CA ILE A 11 -3.09 4.33 10.81
C ILE A 11 -3.18 3.10 11.71
N LYS A 12 -4.38 2.83 12.21
CA LYS A 12 -4.71 1.63 13.00
C LYS A 12 -5.51 0.64 12.15
N PRO A 13 -5.55 -0.66 12.52
CA PRO A 13 -6.29 -1.68 11.77
C PRO A 13 -7.79 -1.37 11.57
N ASP A 14 -8.38 -0.62 12.48
CA ASP A 14 -9.77 -0.17 12.49
C ASP A 14 -9.98 1.18 11.81
N THR A 15 -8.91 1.94 11.53
CA THR A 15 -9.01 3.20 10.79
C THR A 15 -9.53 2.94 9.37
N ARG A 16 -10.65 3.57 9.04
CA ARG A 16 -11.29 3.51 7.71
C ARG A 16 -11.29 4.90 7.08
N ASN A 17 -11.43 4.94 5.75
CA ASN A 17 -11.70 6.17 4.99
C ASN A 17 -10.68 7.30 5.25
N TRP A 18 -9.39 7.03 5.01
CA TRP A 18 -8.28 7.97 5.21
C TRP A 18 -7.42 8.08 3.95
N THR A 19 -6.62 9.13 3.87
CA THR A 19 -5.56 9.30 2.86
C THR A 19 -4.21 9.46 3.54
N ALA A 20 -3.12 9.14 2.85
CA ALA A 20 -1.76 9.41 3.33
C ALA A 20 -0.92 9.90 2.15
N ARG A 21 0.04 10.79 2.42
CA ARG A 21 1.07 11.17 1.45
C ARG A 21 2.26 10.25 1.67
N ILE A 22 2.70 9.61 0.60
CA ILE A 22 3.73 8.57 0.63
C ILE A 22 4.67 8.73 -0.55
N THR A 23 5.93 8.42 -0.31
CA THR A 23 6.95 8.24 -1.35
C THR A 23 7.29 6.77 -1.42
N ILE A 24 7.38 6.20 -2.63
CA ILE A 24 7.87 4.83 -2.82
C ILE A 24 9.39 4.87 -2.69
N THR A 25 9.92 4.22 -1.66
CA THR A 25 11.37 4.14 -1.41
C THR A 25 11.98 2.88 -1.98
N GLU A 26 11.21 1.79 -2.03
CA GLU A 26 11.63 0.54 -2.66
C GLU A 26 10.50 -0.07 -3.48
N ASP A 27 10.82 -0.43 -4.73
CA ASP A 27 9.93 -1.16 -5.62
C ASP A 27 10.34 -2.63 -5.74
N ILE A 28 9.58 -3.53 -5.09
CA ILE A 28 9.89 -4.96 -5.08
C ILE A 28 9.30 -5.61 -6.33
N PRO A 29 10.03 -6.52 -7.01
CA PRO A 29 9.55 -7.18 -8.22
C PRO A 29 8.18 -7.87 -8.05
N THR A 30 7.35 -7.79 -9.09
CA THR A 30 6.04 -8.44 -9.09
C THR A 30 6.19 -9.96 -9.05
N LEU A 31 5.53 -10.60 -8.09
CA LEU A 31 5.47 -12.06 -7.98
C LEU A 31 4.21 -12.58 -8.67
N LYS A 32 4.37 -13.60 -9.52
CA LYS A 32 3.25 -14.35 -10.11
C LYS A 32 2.85 -15.48 -9.17
N CYS A 33 1.59 -15.51 -8.75
CA CYS A 33 1.04 -16.56 -7.91
C CYS A 33 0.64 -17.79 -8.75
N ARG A 34 0.58 -18.96 -8.11
CA ARG A 34 0.22 -20.24 -8.78
C ARG A 34 -1.15 -20.22 -9.47
N ASN A 35 -2.08 -19.42 -8.96
CA ASN A 35 -3.43 -19.25 -9.49
C ASN A 35 -3.54 -18.17 -10.60
N GLY A 36 -2.40 -17.70 -11.14
CA GLY A 36 -2.37 -16.64 -12.17
C GLY A 36 -2.59 -15.22 -11.63
N SER A 37 -2.75 -15.03 -10.31
CA SER A 37 -2.78 -13.71 -9.69
C SER A 37 -1.38 -13.09 -9.62
N LYS A 38 -1.32 -11.79 -9.40
CA LYS A 38 -0.07 -11.04 -9.25
C LYS A 38 -0.04 -10.37 -7.88
N LEU A 39 1.14 -10.36 -7.29
CA LEU A 39 1.43 -9.69 -6.03
C LEU A 39 2.56 -8.69 -6.26
N LYS A 40 2.36 -7.45 -5.82
CA LYS A 40 3.35 -6.38 -5.86
C LYS A 40 3.53 -5.83 -4.47
N ARG A 41 4.78 -5.59 -4.08
CA ARG A 41 5.11 -5.03 -2.79
C ARG A 41 5.90 -3.74 -2.98
N TYR A 42 5.65 -2.78 -2.11
CA TYR A 42 6.36 -1.52 -2.04
C TYR A 42 6.77 -1.25 -0.59
N ILE A 43 7.92 -0.63 -0.41
CA ILE A 43 8.23 0.10 0.82
C ILE A 43 7.90 1.56 0.58
N LEU A 44 7.11 2.12 1.49
CA LEU A 44 6.57 3.46 1.43
C LEU A 44 7.05 4.25 2.65
N THR A 45 7.37 5.51 2.45
CA THR A 45 7.76 6.42 3.52
C THR A 45 6.87 7.65 3.50
N ASP A 46 6.40 8.09 4.68
CA ASP A 46 5.64 9.33 4.82
C ASP A 46 6.52 10.58 4.95
N ASP A 47 5.90 11.75 5.08
CA ASP A 47 6.59 13.05 5.19
C ASP A 47 7.47 13.17 6.44
N GLU A 48 7.29 12.32 7.45
CA GLU A 48 8.08 12.29 8.69
C GLU A 48 9.17 11.21 8.69
N GLY A 49 9.30 10.44 7.60
CA GLY A 49 10.28 9.37 7.50
C GLY A 49 9.83 8.05 8.11
N ASN A 50 8.55 7.89 8.47
CA ASN A 50 8.04 6.60 8.94
C ASN A 50 7.86 5.65 7.75
N GLU A 51 8.22 4.39 7.91
CA GLU A 51 8.13 3.40 6.84
C GLU A 51 6.97 2.42 7.03
N ILE A 52 6.36 2.00 5.92
CA ILE A 52 5.39 0.91 5.88
C ILE A 52 5.59 0.05 4.63
N ALA A 53 5.51 -1.27 4.81
CA ALA A 53 5.44 -2.20 3.71
C ALA A 53 3.98 -2.39 3.28
N THR A 54 3.66 -2.11 2.02
CA THR A 54 2.34 -2.39 1.44
C THR A 54 2.42 -3.49 0.42
N THR A 55 1.36 -4.31 0.33
CA THR A 55 1.27 -5.41 -0.63
C THR A 55 -0.05 -5.33 -1.36
N ILE A 56 0.00 -5.22 -2.69
CA ILE A 56 -1.15 -5.20 -3.57
C ILE A 56 -1.28 -6.57 -4.22
N PHE A 57 -2.46 -7.16 -4.08
CA PHE A 57 -2.82 -8.42 -4.72
C PHE A 57 -3.92 -8.16 -5.73
N TRP A 58 -3.74 -8.62 -6.98
CA TRP A 58 -4.78 -8.54 -7.99
C TRP A 58 -4.83 -9.81 -8.85
N SER A 59 -6.05 -10.21 -9.21
CA SER A 59 -6.28 -11.29 -10.16
C SER A 59 -6.10 -10.79 -11.58
N SER A 60 -5.54 -11.63 -12.45
CA SER A 60 -5.42 -11.32 -13.88
C SER A 60 -6.74 -11.53 -14.65
N HIS A 61 -7.82 -11.95 -13.99
CA HIS A 61 -9.14 -12.08 -14.61
C HIS A 61 -9.80 -10.69 -14.70
N MET A 62 -9.62 -10.03 -15.85
CA MET A 62 -10.44 -8.87 -16.22
C MET A 62 -11.84 -9.36 -16.60
N ILE A 63 -12.86 -8.77 -15.98
CA ILE A 63 -14.25 -8.78 -16.47
C ILE A 63 -14.28 -7.96 -17.77
#